data_AF-A0A5K0XPG4-F1
#
_entry.id   AF-A0A5K0XPG4-F1
#
_cell.length_a   1.000
_cell.length_b   1.000
_cell.length_c   1.000
_cell.angle_alpha   90.00
_cell.angle_beta   90.00
_cell.angle_gamma   90.00
#
_symmetry.space_group_name_H-M   'P 1'
#
loop_
_entity.id
_entity.type
_entity.pdbx_description
1 polymer ?
#
loop_
_entity_poly.entity_id
_entity_poly.type
_entity_poly.pdbx_seq_one_letter_code
_entity_poly.pdbx_strand_id
1 'polypeptide(L)' 'DGLHFTAEGNAVLYEEVIKVLFAGGLCEPKMPYDFPHHSEVDPQDPKKSFS' A
#
# COMPACT_ATOMS: atom_id res chain seq x y z
N ASP A 1 18.24 13.82 -16.37
CA ASP A 1 18.88 15.08 -15.89
C ASP A 1 19.91 14.84 -14.77
N GLY A 2 20.29 13.57 -14.51
CA GLY A 2 21.25 13.25 -13.45
C GLY A 2 20.69 13.33 -12.03
N LEU A 3 19.41 13.71 -11.87
CA LEU A 3 18.73 13.84 -10.58
C LEU A 3 17.52 12.92 -10.49
N HIS A 4 16.65 12.92 -11.50
CA HIS A 4 15.52 12.01 -11.55
C HIS A 4 16.01 10.60 -11.84
N PHE A 5 15.45 9.65 -11.10
CA PHE A 5 15.67 8.25 -11.38
C PHE A 5 15.08 7.87 -12.73
N THR A 6 15.78 6.97 -13.41
CA THR A 6 15.19 6.19 -14.50
C THR A 6 14.18 5.19 -13.92
N ALA A 7 13.44 4.51 -14.78
CA ALA A 7 12.53 3.45 -14.33
C ALA A 7 13.29 2.36 -13.56
N GLU A 8 14.49 2.01 -14.01
CA GLU A 8 15.37 1.04 -13.35
C GLU A 8 15.84 1.55 -11.98
N GLY A 9 16.19 2.84 -11.88
CA GLY A 9 16.54 3.46 -10.60
C GLY A 9 15.39 3.44 -9.59
N ASN A 10 14.15 3.67 -10.06
CA ASN A 10 12.97 3.59 -9.20
C ASN A 10 12.68 2.15 -8.74
N ALA A 11 12.96 1.14 -9.56
CA ALA A 11 12.79 -0.26 -9.15
C ALA A 11 13.71 -0.63 -7.98
N VAL A 12 14.99 -0.22 -8.05
CA VAL A 12 15.95 -0.43 -6.95
C VAL A 12 15.53 0.34 -5.69
N LEU A 13 15.11 1.60 -5.84
CA LEU A 13 14.58 2.39 -4.73
C LEU A 13 13.41 1.69 -4.04
N TYR A 14 12.45 1.19 -4.84
CA TYR A 14 11.27 0.49 -4.34
C TYR A 14 11.66 -0.74 -3.50
N GLU A 15 12.59 -1.58 -4.00
CA GLU A 15 13.05 -2.75 -3.26
C GLU A 15 13.66 -2.40 -1.90
N GLU A 16 14.50 -1.36 -1.84
CA GLU A 16 15.13 -0.92 -0.58
C GLU A 16 14.11 -0.35 0.40
N VAL A 17 13.14 0.42 -0.08
CA VAL A 17 12.05 0.95 0.75
C VAL A 17 11.23 -0.19 1.36
N ILE A 18 10.82 -1.17 0.55
CA ILE A 18 10.03 -2.30 1.03
C ILE A 18 10.80 -3.14 2.04
N LYS A 19 12.11 -3.38 1.85
CA LYS A 19 12.95 -4.09 2.82
C LYS A 19 12.94 -3.41 4.19
N VAL A 20 13.11 -2.08 4.22
CA VAL A 20 13.12 -1.31 5.48
C VAL A 20 11.74 -1.32 6.14
N LEU A 21 10.66 -1.13 5.38
CA LEU A 21 9.29 -1.18 5.89
C LEU A 21 8.98 -2.56 6.50
N PHE A 22 9.35 -3.63 5.80
CA PHE A 22 9.16 -5.00 6.28
C PHE A 22 9.94 -5.26 7.57
N ALA A 23 11.20 -4.83 7.65
CA ALA A 23 12.01 -4.94 8.86
C ALA A 23 11.40 -4.13 10.04
N GLY A 24 10.69 -3.04 9.74
CA GLY A 24 9.91 -2.25 10.69
C GLY A 24 8.53 -2.82 11.03
N GLY A 25 8.14 -3.98 10.50
CA GLY A 25 6.85 -4.62 10.75
C GLY A 25 5.70 -4.15 9.86
N LEU A 26 5.96 -3.26 8.89
CA LEU A 26 4.99 -2.79 7.89
C LEU A 26 5.04 -3.72 6.67
N CYS A 27 4.25 -4.80 6.74
CA CYS A 27 4.19 -5.84 5.72
C CYS A 27 2.81 -5.86 5.07
N GLU A 28 2.71 -5.34 3.84
CA GLU A 28 1.47 -5.20 3.05
C GLU A 28 0.52 -6.43 3.11
N PRO A 29 0.96 -7.69 2.84
CA PRO A 29 0.04 -8.84 2.88
C PRO A 29 -0.47 -9.19 4.28
N LYS A 30 0.06 -8.57 5.33
CA LYS A 30 -0.36 -8.76 6.73
C LYS A 30 -1.06 -7.53 7.30
N MET A 31 -1.11 -6.42 6.56
CA MET A 31 -1.82 -5.23 6.99
C MET A 31 -3.28 -5.36 6.55
N PRO A 32 -4.24 -5.33 7.48
CA PRO A 32 -5.64 -5.24 7.10
C PRO A 32 -5.85 -3.94 6.31
N TYR A 33 -6.71 -3.97 5.30
CA TYR A 33 -7.12 -2.72 4.67
C TYR A 33 -7.81 -1.84 5.72
N ASP A 34 -7.45 -0.55 5.75
CA ASP A 34 -8.11 0.43 6.61
C ASP A 34 -9.59 0.63 6.21
N PHE A 35 -9.96 0.16 5.02
CA PHE A 35 -11.28 0.28 4.42
C PHE A 35 -11.73 -1.06 3.83
N PRO A 36 -13.03 -1.40 3.91
CA PRO A 36 -13.60 -2.50 3.14
C PRO A 36 -13.33 -2.30 1.64
N HIS A 37 -13.23 -3.40 0.89
CA HIS A 37 -13.11 -3.27 -0.56
C HIS A 37 -14.37 -2.55 -1.09
N HIS A 38 -14.24 -1.66 -2.08
CA HIS A 38 -15.36 -0.85 -2.56
C HIS A 38 -16.55 -1.68 -3.08
N SER A 39 -16.32 -2.93 -3.50
CA SER A 39 -17.40 -3.87 -3.87
C SER A 39 -18.17 -4.44 -2.68
N GLU A 40 -17.65 -4.29 -1.46
CA GLU A 40 -18.22 -4.73 -0.19
C GLU A 40 -18.90 -3.55 0.55
N VAL A 41 -18.84 -2.35 -0.02
CA VAL A 41 -19.51 -1.16 0.51
C VAL A 41 -20.97 -1.17 0.08
N ASP A 42 -21.90 -1.23 1.04
CA ASP A 42 -23.33 -1.04 0.77
C ASP A 42 -23.56 0.42 0.34
N PRO A 43 -23.99 0.69 -0.91
CA PRO A 43 -24.20 2.07 -1.37
C PRO A 43 -25.37 2.77 -0.68
N GLN A 44 -26.28 2.04 -0.05
CA GLN A 44 -27.42 2.58 0.68
C GLN A 44 -27.10 2.84 2.15
N ASP A 45 -26.13 2.11 2.72
CA ASP A 45 -25.65 2.29 4.08
C ASP A 45 -24.13 2.03 4.20
N PRO A 46 -23.29 2.95 3.69
CA PRO A 46 -21.85 2.73 3.61
C PRO A 46 -21.20 2.49 4.98
N LYS A 47 -21.81 2.98 6.06
CA LYS A 47 -21.26 2.90 7.43
C LYS A 47 -21.18 1.46 7.95
N LYS A 48 -22.08 0.57 7.51
CA LYS A 48 -22.08 -0.84 7.91
C LYS A 48 -20.85 -1.61 7.44
N SER A 49 -20.24 -1.19 6.33
CA SER A 49 -19.06 -1.84 5.80
C SER A 49 -17.78 -1.53 6.59
N PHE A 50 -17.86 -0.61 7.55
CA PHE A 50 -16.77 -0.24 8.47
C PHE A 50 -16.91 -0.87 9.87
N SER A 51 -17.93 -1.71 10.09
CA SER A 51 -18.34 -2.24 11.40
C SER A 51 -17.79 -3.63 11.68
#